data_AF-A0A319FK22-F1
#
_entry.id   AF-A0A319FK22-F1
#
_cell.length_a   1.000
_cell.length_b   1.000
_cell.length_c   1.000
_cell.angle_alpha   90.00
_cell.angle_beta   90.00
_cell.angle_gamma   90.00
#
_symmetry.space_group_name_H-M   'P 1'
#
loop_
_entity.id
_entity.type
_entity.pdbx_description
1 polymer ?
#
loop_
_entity_poly.entity_id
_entity_poly.type
_entity_poly.pdbx_seq_one_letter_code
_entity_poly.pdbx_strand_id
1 'polypeptide(L)'
;MREACPGYRDEWDLVFRDQTDRTIKRSKEKREKQMALTGANRSTPPPRGLGANVDEIGVNFFLHNFIASDQSPSRGFLNYIPAGFSAEAEHPTLLTSMAAVGLVALANSSRRPELVKHARVKYSEAISSVNAALASPVECVKDGILMSVISLGVFEYVSNFESWVRHVQGAATLAMARGKRQFSTRAGMLMFNQLRADLIIACIQADQPFPEGIRELQKEAAKYANTQSGFWLLGVVATRVPTLMHNVGQNKGEVPWSVLLEEAISLQRDCQFVLGVLAIEEPYTVIRDPGADPNLVHDGRFDLYRSSWAIRVWNNARSIQMVVCRILLYLLQKILATDLAPAIRQTLTGQFQETQQTLSNLGDDILSTVPQLLDFVSAGPESTVAFKSPAHPSVSGSYTLVWPLTMVGRCPVTASHSRKWIMRRLRDIAEGAGISLALQLLEEVVKVDRLAG
;
A
#
# COMPACT_ATOMS: atom_id res chain seq x y z
N MET A 1 21.89 -73.17 -10.75
CA MET A 1 22.44 -72.50 -9.55
C MET A 1 21.34 -72.55 -8.50
N ARG A 2 21.52 -73.28 -7.40
CA ARG A 2 20.56 -73.35 -6.29
C ARG A 2 21.07 -72.42 -5.19
N GLU A 3 20.32 -71.35 -4.89
CA GLU A 3 20.64 -70.47 -3.76
C GLU A 3 20.17 -71.11 -2.45
N ALA A 4 21.00 -71.01 -1.41
CA ALA A 4 20.73 -71.53 -0.08
C ALA A 4 20.07 -70.44 0.78
N CYS A 5 18.96 -70.76 1.45
CA CYS A 5 18.33 -69.87 2.43
C CYS A 5 19.22 -69.71 3.68
N PRO A 6 19.45 -68.48 4.17
CA PRO A 6 20.00 -68.28 5.50
C PRO A 6 18.88 -68.51 6.52
N GLY A 7 19.09 -69.43 7.46
CA GLY A 7 18.11 -69.78 8.49
C GLY A 7 17.66 -68.59 9.38
N TYR A 8 16.67 -68.86 10.23
CA TYR A 8 16.06 -67.89 11.15
C TYR A 8 17.08 -67.18 12.05
N ARG A 9 16.84 -65.90 12.31
CA ARG A 9 17.62 -65.06 13.25
C ARG A 9 17.47 -65.55 14.69
N ASP A 10 18.55 -65.39 15.45
CA ASP A 10 18.65 -65.70 16.88
C ASP A 10 17.65 -64.88 17.70
N GLU A 11 16.87 -65.55 18.56
CA GLU A 11 15.85 -64.93 19.42
C GLU A 11 16.45 -64.09 20.56
N TRP A 12 17.76 -64.19 20.81
CA TRP A 12 18.44 -63.41 21.85
C TRP A 12 18.84 -61.99 21.44
N ASP A 13 18.70 -61.61 20.17
CA ASP A 13 18.92 -60.22 19.69
C ASP A 13 17.74 -59.27 19.99
N LEU A 14 16.65 -59.76 20.61
CA LEU A 14 15.45 -58.99 20.98
C LEU A 14 15.36 -58.69 22.48
N VAL A 15 16.47 -58.52 23.18
CA VAL A 15 16.46 -58.04 24.57
C VAL A 15 16.13 -56.55 24.60
N PHE A 16 14.84 -56.23 24.66
CA PHE A 16 14.36 -54.89 24.96
C PHE A 16 14.75 -54.51 26.39
N ARG A 17 15.67 -53.54 26.52
CA ARG A 17 15.98 -52.93 27.82
C ARG A 17 14.81 -52.07 28.27
N ASP A 18 14.08 -52.55 29.27
CA ASP A 18 13.07 -51.76 29.97
C ASP A 18 13.75 -50.58 30.70
N GLN A 19 13.38 -49.35 30.33
CA GLN A 19 13.87 -48.10 30.93
C GLN A 19 12.74 -47.35 31.67
N THR A 20 11.60 -48.01 31.90
CA THR A 20 10.39 -47.41 32.49
C THR A 20 10.68 -46.84 33.88
N ASP A 21 11.37 -47.61 34.74
CA ASP A 21 11.68 -47.17 36.10
C ASP A 21 12.67 -45.99 36.16
N ARG A 22 13.68 -45.96 35.28
CA ARG A 22 14.61 -44.81 35.20
C ARG A 22 13.90 -43.55 34.73
N THR A 23 12.91 -43.68 33.86
CA THR A 23 12.14 -42.55 33.33
C THR A 23 11.15 -42.03 34.39
N ILE A 24 10.47 -42.92 35.12
CA ILE A 24 9.58 -42.57 36.23
C ILE A 24 10.36 -41.84 37.33
N LYS A 25 11.56 -42.32 37.69
CA LYS A 25 12.40 -41.68 38.71
C LYS A 25 12.82 -40.27 38.31
N ARG A 26 13.29 -40.08 37.07
CA ARG A 26 13.65 -38.75 36.53
C ARG A 26 12.46 -37.77 36.49
N SER A 27 11.27 -38.27 36.17
CA SER A 27 10.05 -37.46 36.13
C SER A 27 9.63 -36.98 37.52
N LYS A 28 9.69 -37.87 38.52
CA LYS A 28 9.39 -37.53 39.93
C LYS A 28 10.40 -36.52 40.50
N GLU A 29 11.70 -36.72 40.28
CA GLU A 29 12.75 -35.80 40.74
C GLU A 29 12.63 -34.41 40.08
N LYS A 30 12.23 -34.34 38.80
CA LYS A 30 11.97 -33.07 38.10
C LYS A 30 10.74 -32.37 38.68
N ARG A 31 9.68 -33.11 39.01
CA ARG A 31 8.45 -32.57 39.59
C ARG A 31 8.67 -32.05 41.01
N GLU A 32 9.46 -32.74 41.82
CA GLU A 32 9.83 -32.31 43.18
C GLU A 32 10.69 -31.03 43.14
N LYS A 33 11.66 -30.94 42.21
CA LYS A 33 12.41 -29.68 42.00
C LYS A 33 11.53 -28.52 41.55
N GLN A 34 10.52 -28.77 40.70
CA GLN A 34 9.56 -27.75 40.26
C GLN A 34 8.62 -27.30 41.40
N MET A 35 8.22 -28.21 42.27
CA MET A 35 7.40 -27.91 43.45
C MET A 35 8.18 -27.13 44.53
N ALA A 36 9.48 -27.43 44.70
CA ALA A 36 10.34 -26.67 45.61
C ALA A 36 10.60 -25.23 45.14
N LEU A 37 10.60 -24.97 43.83
CA LEU A 37 10.78 -23.63 43.24
C LEU A 37 9.51 -22.78 43.24
N THR A 38 8.32 -23.38 43.42
CA THR A 38 7.01 -22.69 43.36
C THR A 38 6.44 -22.30 44.72
N GLY A 39 7.10 -22.67 45.83
CA GLY A 39 6.64 -22.39 47.20
C GLY A 39 6.98 -21.00 47.77
N ALA A 40 7.78 -20.17 47.07
CA ALA A 40 8.33 -18.93 47.64
C ALA A 40 7.79 -17.61 47.08
N ASN A 41 6.80 -17.60 46.17
CA ASN A 41 6.16 -16.36 45.72
C ASN A 41 4.63 -16.50 45.77
N ARG A 42 4.02 -16.01 46.84
CA ARG A 42 2.58 -15.66 46.85
C ARG A 42 2.40 -14.39 46.03
N SER A 43 2.47 -14.52 44.72
CA SER A 43 1.96 -13.53 43.78
C SER A 43 0.44 -13.61 43.81
N THR A 44 -0.23 -12.48 43.96
CA THR A 44 -1.66 -12.32 43.70
C THR A 44 -2.04 -12.98 42.36
N PRO A 45 -3.17 -13.69 42.27
CA PRO A 45 -3.59 -14.28 41.00
C PRO A 45 -3.84 -13.14 39.99
N PRO A 46 -3.41 -13.29 38.73
CA PRO A 46 -3.72 -12.30 37.71
C PRO A 46 -5.25 -12.23 37.56
N PRO A 47 -5.83 -11.03 37.32
CA PRO A 47 -7.25 -10.93 37.09
C PRO A 47 -7.62 -11.78 35.87
N ARG A 48 -8.49 -12.76 36.09
CA ARG A 48 -9.12 -13.55 35.03
C ARG A 48 -10.08 -12.62 34.25
N GLY A 49 -9.56 -11.95 33.25
CA GLY A 49 -10.33 -11.35 32.16
C GLY A 49 -10.11 -12.17 30.88
N LEU A 50 -11.03 -13.07 30.55
CA LEU A 50 -11.07 -13.78 29.26
C LEU A 50 -11.75 -12.92 28.17
N GLY A 51 -11.50 -11.61 28.18
CA GLY A 51 -11.79 -10.72 27.06
C GLY A 51 -10.45 -10.25 26.51
N ALA A 52 -10.18 -10.47 25.23
CA ALA A 52 -9.01 -9.86 24.60
C ALA A 52 -9.02 -8.36 24.87
N ASN A 53 -7.89 -7.80 25.29
CA ASN A 53 -7.79 -6.35 25.47
C ASN A 53 -8.22 -5.68 24.16
N VAL A 54 -9.07 -4.65 24.22
CA VAL A 54 -9.55 -3.93 23.03
C VAL A 54 -8.35 -3.47 22.17
N ASP A 55 -7.25 -3.10 22.82
CA ASP A 55 -6.01 -2.71 22.14
C ASP A 55 -5.40 -3.87 21.34
N GLU A 56 -5.37 -5.07 21.92
CA GLU A 56 -4.86 -6.28 21.25
C GLU A 56 -5.74 -6.65 20.06
N ILE A 57 -7.07 -6.49 20.17
CA ILE A 57 -7.99 -6.67 19.04
C ILE A 57 -7.63 -5.70 17.91
N GLY A 58 -7.38 -4.43 18.24
CA GLY A 58 -6.90 -3.43 17.28
C GLY A 58 -5.59 -3.84 16.61
N VAL A 59 -4.56 -4.16 17.39
CA VAL A 59 -3.25 -4.58 16.87
C VAL A 59 -3.37 -5.80 15.97
N ASN A 60 -4.15 -6.81 16.37
CA ASN A 60 -4.37 -8.01 15.57
C ASN A 60 -5.11 -7.71 14.27
N PHE A 61 -6.13 -6.86 14.31
CA PHE A 61 -6.84 -6.42 13.10
C PHE A 61 -5.90 -5.69 12.15
N PHE A 62 -5.01 -4.84 12.68
CA PHE A 62 -4.02 -4.12 11.90
C PHE A 62 -3.02 -5.08 11.23
N LEU A 63 -2.47 -6.03 11.99
CA LEU A 63 -1.53 -7.03 11.49
C LEU A 63 -2.15 -7.87 10.37
N HIS A 64 -3.40 -8.29 10.55
CA HIS A 64 -4.11 -9.09 9.56
C HIS A 64 -4.40 -8.31 8.26
N ASN A 65 -4.84 -7.05 8.35
CA ASN A 65 -5.34 -6.32 7.18
C ASN A 65 -4.29 -5.46 6.46
N PHE A 66 -3.27 -4.96 7.17
CA PHE A 66 -2.28 -4.03 6.58
C PHE A 66 -0.87 -4.61 6.49
N ILE A 67 -0.57 -5.74 7.14
CA ILE A 67 0.75 -6.38 7.11
C ILE A 67 0.70 -7.73 6.42
N ALA A 68 -0.19 -8.63 6.85
CA ALA A 68 -0.33 -9.95 6.25
C ALA A 68 -0.93 -9.82 4.85
N SER A 69 -0.11 -9.98 3.82
CA SER A 69 -0.56 -10.11 2.44
C SER A 69 0.29 -11.18 1.77
N ASP A 70 -0.30 -12.37 1.63
CA ASP A 70 0.18 -13.53 0.88
C ASP A 70 1.60 -14.02 1.20
N GLN A 71 1.98 -15.14 0.55
CA GLN A 71 3.07 -16.08 0.86
C GLN A 71 4.50 -15.49 1.01
N SER A 72 4.69 -14.16 0.92
CA SER A 72 5.97 -13.48 1.11
C SER A 72 5.88 -12.30 2.11
N PRO A 73 6.53 -12.39 3.28
CA PRO A 73 6.58 -11.31 4.29
C PRO A 73 7.12 -9.96 3.78
N SER A 74 7.76 -9.94 2.60
CA SER A 74 8.41 -8.76 2.02
C SER A 74 7.50 -7.88 1.15
N ARG A 75 6.26 -8.31 0.88
CA ARG A 75 5.36 -7.67 -0.09
C ARG A 75 4.05 -7.13 0.51
N GLY A 76 3.94 -7.06 1.84
CA GLY A 76 2.80 -6.43 2.51
C GLY A 76 2.63 -4.92 2.23
N PHE A 77 1.47 -4.37 2.57
CA PHE A 77 1.19 -2.93 2.46
C PHE A 77 2.11 -2.10 3.38
N LEU A 78 2.28 -2.53 4.65
CA LEU A 78 3.24 -1.94 5.60
C LEU A 78 4.40 -2.91 5.93
N ASN A 79 5.03 -3.44 4.87
CA ASN A 79 6.11 -4.44 4.95
C ASN A 79 7.36 -4.00 5.73
N TYR A 80 7.51 -2.72 6.03
CA TYR A 80 8.58 -2.19 6.86
C TYR A 80 8.43 -2.55 8.35
N ILE A 81 7.21 -2.81 8.83
CA ILE A 81 6.97 -3.16 10.24
C ILE A 81 7.61 -4.51 10.55
N PRO A 82 7.30 -5.63 9.85
CA PRO A 82 7.99 -6.90 10.06
C PRO A 82 9.51 -6.83 9.88
N ALA A 83 10.00 -5.91 9.03
CA ALA A 83 11.43 -5.78 8.76
C ALA A 83 12.22 -5.08 9.88
N GLY A 84 11.54 -4.31 10.75
CA GLY A 84 12.17 -3.63 11.89
C GLY A 84 11.67 -4.10 13.25
N PHE A 85 10.64 -4.94 13.30
CA PHE A 85 10.14 -5.55 14.52
C PHE A 85 11.09 -6.70 14.94
N SER A 86 11.95 -6.44 15.91
CA SER A 86 12.70 -7.50 16.62
C SER A 86 11.93 -7.92 17.86
N ALA A 87 11.91 -9.23 18.18
CA ALA A 87 11.31 -9.74 19.42
C ALA A 87 11.96 -9.16 20.69
N GLU A 88 13.16 -8.58 20.56
CA GLU A 88 13.94 -8.01 21.66
C GLU A 88 13.72 -6.49 21.82
N ALA A 89 13.07 -5.82 20.86
CA ALA A 89 12.89 -4.37 20.87
C ALA A 89 11.46 -3.97 21.25
N GLU A 90 11.32 -3.17 22.31
CA GLU A 90 10.02 -2.58 22.68
C GLU A 90 9.69 -1.38 21.78
N HIS A 91 8.53 -1.46 21.12
CA HIS A 91 8.00 -0.37 20.29
C HIS A 91 6.62 0.10 20.78
N PRO A 92 6.52 0.66 22.01
CA PRO A 92 5.23 1.00 22.62
C PRO A 92 4.42 2.00 21.79
N THR A 93 5.05 3.07 21.28
CA THR A 93 4.38 4.06 20.41
C THR A 93 3.81 3.43 19.13
N LEU A 94 4.54 2.45 18.56
CA LEU A 94 4.10 1.76 17.36
C LEU A 94 2.90 0.87 17.67
N LEU A 95 2.95 0.10 18.77
CA LEU A 95 1.82 -0.74 19.20
C LEU A 95 0.56 0.10 19.46
N THR A 96 0.68 1.25 20.13
CA THR A 96 -0.43 2.18 20.34
C THR A 96 -0.97 2.72 19.01
N SER A 97 -0.09 3.03 18.05
CA SER A 97 -0.48 3.48 16.70
C SER A 97 -1.21 2.37 15.93
N MET A 98 -0.72 1.13 15.98
CA MET A 98 -1.34 -0.05 15.37
C MET A 98 -2.73 -0.32 15.98
N ALA A 99 -2.85 -0.22 17.31
CA ALA A 99 -4.13 -0.34 18.01
C ALA A 99 -5.13 0.72 17.52
N ALA A 100 -4.71 1.99 17.41
CA ALA A 100 -5.57 3.07 16.92
C ALA A 100 -6.08 2.81 15.49
N VAL A 101 -5.19 2.48 14.56
CA VAL A 101 -5.54 2.21 13.16
C VAL A 101 -6.43 0.97 13.03
N GLY A 102 -6.05 -0.12 13.71
CA GLY A 102 -6.80 -1.36 13.66
C GLY A 102 -8.20 -1.22 14.27
N LEU A 103 -8.33 -0.47 15.37
CA LEU A 103 -9.63 -0.21 15.99
C LEU A 103 -10.53 0.65 15.10
N VAL A 104 -10.03 1.71 14.46
CA VAL A 104 -10.88 2.52 13.57
C VAL A 104 -11.29 1.73 12.32
N ALA A 105 -10.37 0.95 11.75
CA ALA A 105 -10.65 0.11 10.58
C ALA A 105 -11.66 -1.01 10.92
N LEU A 106 -11.54 -1.62 12.10
CA LEU A 106 -12.51 -2.60 12.60
C LEU A 106 -13.86 -1.96 12.89
N ALA A 107 -13.86 -0.81 13.57
CA ALA A 107 -15.07 -0.05 13.88
C ALA A 107 -15.88 0.24 12.62
N ASN A 108 -15.20 0.71 11.57
CA ASN A 108 -15.89 1.12 10.36
C ASN A 108 -16.32 -0.08 9.51
N SER A 109 -15.47 -1.09 9.32
CA SER A 109 -15.79 -2.28 8.52
C SER A 109 -16.86 -3.17 9.15
N SER A 110 -16.89 -3.27 10.49
CA SER A 110 -17.89 -4.07 11.23
C SER A 110 -19.11 -3.27 11.70
N ARG A 111 -19.20 -1.97 11.34
CA ARG A 111 -20.28 -1.05 11.77
C ARG A 111 -20.46 -0.99 13.29
N ARG A 112 -19.34 -0.88 14.02
CA ARG A 112 -19.24 -0.82 15.48
C ARG A 112 -18.75 0.56 15.93
N PRO A 113 -19.61 1.60 15.94
CA PRO A 113 -19.22 2.98 16.22
C PRO A 113 -18.64 3.17 17.64
N GLU A 114 -18.95 2.27 18.58
CA GLU A 114 -18.40 2.29 19.94
C GLU A 114 -16.87 2.11 19.99
N LEU A 115 -16.29 1.45 18.98
CA LEU A 115 -14.85 1.25 18.87
C LEU A 115 -14.13 2.51 18.37
N VAL A 116 -14.82 3.43 17.69
CA VAL A 116 -14.24 4.70 17.20
C VAL A 116 -13.73 5.55 18.38
N LYS A 117 -14.46 5.56 19.51
CA LYS A 117 -14.04 6.30 20.70
C LYS A 117 -12.72 5.75 21.24
N HIS A 118 -12.57 4.43 21.30
CA HIS A 118 -11.32 3.77 21.73
C HIS A 118 -10.18 4.06 20.75
N ALA A 119 -10.46 3.96 19.45
CA ALA A 119 -9.48 4.28 18.40
C ALA A 119 -8.95 5.71 18.51
N ARG A 120 -9.84 6.69 18.79
CA ARG A 120 -9.46 8.10 19.00
C ARG A 120 -8.61 8.29 20.26
N VAL A 121 -8.93 7.61 21.36
CA VAL A 121 -8.11 7.65 22.58
C VAL A 121 -6.70 7.14 22.28
N LYS A 122 -6.57 5.99 21.59
CA LYS A 122 -5.26 5.45 21.19
C LYS A 122 -4.52 6.34 20.20
N TYR A 123 -5.22 6.94 19.25
CA TYR A 123 -4.64 7.93 18.36
C TYR A 123 -4.07 9.12 19.15
N SER A 124 -4.81 9.68 20.11
CA SER A 124 -4.34 10.77 20.97
C SER A 124 -3.16 10.38 21.86
N GLU A 125 -3.17 9.17 22.43
CA GLU A 125 -2.04 8.61 23.18
C GLU A 125 -0.79 8.50 22.28
N ALA A 126 -0.93 7.92 21.10
CA ALA A 126 0.17 7.75 20.15
C ALA A 126 0.75 9.10 19.70
N ILE A 127 -0.09 10.07 19.33
CA ILE A 127 0.34 11.43 18.96
C ILE A 127 1.08 12.10 20.12
N SER A 128 0.61 11.94 21.36
CA SER A 128 1.28 12.49 22.53
C SER A 128 2.68 11.89 22.73
N SER A 129 2.81 10.56 22.58
CA SER A 129 4.09 9.86 22.63
C SER A 129 5.03 10.26 21.47
N VAL A 130 4.49 10.42 20.26
CA VAL A 130 5.25 10.94 19.12
C VAL A 130 5.76 12.34 19.42
N ASN A 131 4.90 13.27 19.85
CA ASN A 131 5.31 14.64 20.17
C ASN A 131 6.39 14.71 21.25
N ALA A 132 6.29 13.88 22.29
CA ALA A 132 7.33 13.75 23.31
C ALA A 132 8.67 13.26 22.71
N ALA A 133 8.63 12.28 21.81
CA ALA A 133 9.83 11.79 21.12
C ALA A 133 10.41 12.85 20.16
N LEU A 134 9.55 13.63 19.49
CA LEU A 134 9.98 14.71 18.59
C LEU A 134 10.74 15.84 19.31
N ALA A 135 10.47 16.05 20.60
CA ALA A 135 11.19 17.02 21.42
C ALA A 135 12.63 16.58 21.76
N SER A 136 13.01 15.32 21.51
CA SER A 136 14.36 14.80 21.75
C SER A 136 15.09 14.52 20.43
N PRO A 137 16.31 15.07 20.23
CA PRO A 137 17.09 14.86 19.00
C PRO A 137 17.57 13.41 18.83
N VAL A 138 17.50 12.60 19.90
CA VAL A 138 17.87 11.18 19.88
C VAL A 138 16.66 10.30 19.60
N GLU A 139 15.52 10.61 20.21
CA GLU A 139 14.31 9.79 20.06
C GLU A 139 13.64 10.01 18.70
N CYS A 140 13.61 11.26 18.21
CA CYS A 140 12.92 11.62 16.97
C CYS A 140 13.44 10.91 15.72
N VAL A 141 14.68 10.41 15.77
CA VAL A 141 15.33 9.69 14.67
C VAL A 141 15.22 8.17 14.77
N LYS A 142 14.52 7.61 15.76
CA LYS A 142 14.35 6.15 15.90
C LYS A 142 13.35 5.58 14.88
N ASP A 143 13.61 4.35 14.42
CA ASP A 143 12.75 3.65 13.44
C ASP A 143 11.31 3.51 13.94
N GLY A 144 11.13 3.12 15.21
CA GLY A 144 9.81 2.98 15.82
C GLY A 144 8.97 4.27 15.77
N ILE A 145 9.60 5.45 15.83
CA ILE A 145 8.90 6.73 15.72
C ILE A 145 8.44 6.97 14.28
N LEU A 146 9.30 6.78 13.29
CA LEU A 146 8.89 6.94 11.88
C LEU A 146 7.83 5.90 11.48
N MET A 147 7.94 4.64 11.95
CA MET A 147 6.91 3.63 11.75
C MET A 147 5.57 4.04 12.35
N SER A 148 5.59 4.60 13.56
CA SER A 148 4.40 5.12 14.24
C SER A 148 3.78 6.24 13.44
N VAL A 149 4.58 7.22 13.02
CA VAL A 149 4.13 8.33 12.18
C VAL A 149 3.49 7.81 10.89
N ILE A 150 4.16 6.97 10.08
CA ILE A 150 3.57 6.45 8.84
C ILE A 150 2.26 5.69 9.12
N SER A 151 2.20 4.90 10.20
CA SER A 151 0.99 4.17 10.59
C SER A 151 -0.16 5.09 10.99
N LEU A 152 0.10 6.17 11.74
CA LEU A 152 -0.90 7.19 12.06
C LEU A 152 -1.39 7.94 10.82
N GLY A 153 -0.57 8.00 9.76
CA GLY A 153 -1.01 8.47 8.45
C GLY A 153 -2.16 7.62 7.88
N VAL A 154 -2.16 6.30 8.12
CA VAL A 154 -3.28 5.44 7.72
C VAL A 154 -4.55 5.79 8.50
N PHE A 155 -4.44 6.10 9.80
CA PHE A 155 -5.59 6.56 10.61
C PHE A 155 -6.20 7.83 10.04
N GLU A 156 -5.34 8.80 9.70
CA GLU A 156 -5.76 10.07 9.13
C GLU A 156 -6.35 9.89 7.73
N TYR A 157 -5.75 9.05 6.89
CA TYR A 157 -6.31 8.77 5.57
C TYR A 157 -7.72 8.18 5.65
N VAL A 158 -7.95 7.25 6.59
CA VAL A 158 -9.26 6.63 6.82
C VAL A 158 -10.29 7.62 7.39
N SER A 159 -9.84 8.68 8.06
CA SER A 159 -10.69 9.59 8.83
C SER A 159 -10.89 10.98 8.19
N ASN A 160 -9.82 11.59 7.67
CA ASN A 160 -9.75 12.93 7.08
C ASN A 160 -8.45 13.15 6.24
N PHE A 161 -8.60 13.33 4.93
CA PHE A 161 -7.47 13.46 4.00
C PHE A 161 -6.74 14.80 4.03
N GLU A 162 -7.39 15.90 4.41
CA GLU A 162 -6.68 17.18 4.54
C GLU A 162 -5.60 17.13 5.64
N SER A 163 -5.90 16.40 6.72
CA SER A 163 -4.92 16.10 7.77
C SER A 163 -3.78 15.25 7.22
N TRP A 164 -4.11 14.23 6.42
CA TRP A 164 -3.15 13.30 5.86
C TRP A 164 -2.05 13.99 5.03
N VAL A 165 -2.39 14.99 4.21
CA VAL A 165 -1.39 15.74 3.44
C VAL A 165 -0.36 16.42 4.36
N ARG A 166 -0.82 17.09 5.42
CA ARG A 166 0.07 17.75 6.40
C ARG A 166 0.91 16.73 7.18
N HIS A 167 0.32 15.59 7.51
CA HIS A 167 1.00 14.50 8.20
C HIS A 167 2.13 13.89 7.37
N VAL A 168 1.90 13.63 6.08
CA VAL A 168 2.93 13.15 5.16
C VAL A 168 4.07 14.17 5.01
N GLN A 169 3.76 15.47 4.97
CA GLN A 169 4.78 16.53 4.98
C GLN A 169 5.61 16.53 6.28
N GLY A 170 4.97 16.34 7.44
CA GLY A 170 5.67 16.17 8.72
C GLY A 170 6.59 14.95 8.72
N ALA A 171 6.14 13.82 8.19
CA ALA A 171 6.94 12.61 8.03
C ALA A 171 8.15 12.83 7.10
N ALA A 172 8.00 13.63 6.04
CA ALA A 172 9.10 14.02 5.16
C ALA A 172 10.18 14.82 5.92
N THR A 173 9.78 15.76 6.78
CA THR A 173 10.71 16.49 7.65
C THR A 173 11.49 15.56 8.57
N LEU A 174 10.84 14.54 9.14
CA LEU A 174 11.51 13.54 9.98
C LEU A 174 12.48 12.66 9.19
N ALA A 175 12.11 12.26 7.96
CA ALA A 175 13.03 11.51 7.10
C ALA A 175 14.27 12.32 6.75
N MET A 176 14.13 13.63 6.50
CA MET A 176 15.26 14.55 6.31
C MET A 176 16.13 14.64 7.57
N ALA A 177 15.53 14.79 8.76
CA ALA A 177 16.26 14.83 10.03
C ALA A 177 17.03 13.53 10.34
N ARG A 178 16.46 12.37 9.98
CA ARG A 178 17.13 11.06 10.09
C ARG A 178 18.36 10.94 9.18
N GLY A 179 18.32 11.62 8.02
CA GLY A 179 19.42 11.67 7.07
C GLY A 179 19.77 10.29 6.49
N LYS A 180 21.00 10.14 5.98
CA LYS A 180 21.47 8.92 5.31
C LYS A 180 21.52 7.67 6.18
N ARG A 181 21.56 7.82 7.52
CA ARG A 181 21.66 6.70 8.45
C ARG A 181 20.48 5.74 8.34
N GLN A 182 19.31 6.21 7.88
CA GLN A 182 18.14 5.36 7.71
C GLN A 182 18.32 4.26 6.63
N PHE A 183 19.31 4.38 5.75
CA PHE A 183 19.55 3.40 4.69
C PHE A 183 20.43 2.23 5.12
N SER A 184 20.95 2.23 6.36
CA SER A 184 21.69 1.09 6.91
C SER A 184 20.80 -0.08 7.33
N THR A 185 19.48 0.14 7.46
CA THR A 185 18.51 -0.89 7.84
C THR A 185 17.51 -1.13 6.70
N ARG A 186 17.08 -2.39 6.57
CA ARG A 186 16.02 -2.76 5.62
C ARG A 186 14.72 -2.02 5.91
N ALA A 187 14.36 -1.91 7.19
CA ALA A 187 13.17 -1.19 7.64
C ALA A 187 13.20 0.29 7.23
N GLY A 188 14.34 0.97 7.43
CA GLY A 188 14.49 2.36 7.04
C GLY A 188 14.40 2.58 5.53
N MET A 189 14.97 1.69 4.71
CA MET A 189 14.80 1.74 3.25
C MET A 189 13.34 1.55 2.82
N LEU A 190 12.62 0.60 3.43
CA LEU A 190 11.21 0.35 3.11
C LEU A 190 10.31 1.52 3.55
N MET A 191 10.54 2.08 4.74
CA MET A 191 9.84 3.29 5.21
C MET A 191 10.08 4.49 4.29
N PHE A 192 11.33 4.72 3.88
CA PHE A 192 11.66 5.81 2.97
C PHE A 192 10.94 5.67 1.62
N ASN A 193 10.87 4.46 1.08
CA ASN A 193 10.15 4.20 -0.17
C ASN A 193 8.63 4.41 -0.04
N GLN A 194 8.02 3.96 1.07
CA GLN A 194 6.60 4.21 1.35
C GLN A 194 6.32 5.71 1.47
N LEU A 195 7.08 6.41 2.31
CA LEU A 195 6.98 7.86 2.50
C LEU A 195 7.12 8.63 1.18
N ARG A 196 8.07 8.23 0.33
CA ARG A 196 8.30 8.88 -0.95
C ARG A 196 7.09 8.73 -1.89
N ALA A 197 6.47 7.55 -1.92
CA ALA A 197 5.23 7.31 -2.67
C ALA A 197 4.06 8.16 -2.14
N ASP A 198 3.88 8.22 -0.82
CA ASP A 198 2.83 9.05 -0.19
C ASP A 198 3.05 10.54 -0.45
N LEU A 199 4.30 11.00 -0.37
CA LEU A 199 4.67 12.39 -0.60
C LEU A 199 4.43 12.84 -2.05
N ILE A 200 4.65 11.96 -3.03
CA ILE A 200 4.30 12.26 -4.43
C ILE A 200 2.80 12.59 -4.55
N ILE A 201 1.94 11.78 -3.94
CA ILE A 201 0.49 12.00 -3.96
C ILE A 201 0.14 13.30 -3.22
N ALA A 202 0.73 13.53 -2.04
CA ALA A 202 0.51 14.76 -1.26
C ALA A 202 0.91 16.03 -2.05
N CYS A 203 2.05 16.00 -2.75
CA CYS A 203 2.49 17.10 -3.61
C CYS A 203 1.56 17.35 -4.79
N ILE A 204 1.06 16.28 -5.45
CA ILE A 204 0.08 16.41 -6.54
C ILE A 204 -1.24 17.02 -6.00
N GLN A 205 -1.68 16.62 -4.81
CA GLN A 205 -2.91 17.17 -4.23
C GLN A 205 -2.79 18.62 -3.80
N ALA A 206 -1.65 18.99 -3.19
CA ALA A 206 -1.40 20.33 -2.71
C ALA A 206 -0.92 21.31 -3.80
N ASP A 207 -0.79 20.84 -5.06
CA ASP A 207 -0.11 21.55 -6.15
C ASP A 207 1.22 22.16 -5.70
N GLN A 208 2.09 21.32 -5.13
CA GLN A 208 3.41 21.70 -4.64
C GLN A 208 4.51 20.94 -5.38
N PRO A 209 5.69 21.56 -5.59
CA PRO A 209 6.83 20.84 -6.14
C PRO A 209 7.28 19.75 -5.17
N PHE A 210 7.87 18.68 -5.70
CA PHE A 210 8.45 17.66 -4.83
C PHE A 210 9.67 18.22 -4.07
N PRO A 211 9.86 17.94 -2.77
CA PRO A 211 10.92 18.56 -1.98
C PRO A 211 12.33 18.15 -2.40
N GLU A 212 13.26 19.11 -2.52
CA GLU A 212 14.65 18.86 -2.92
C GLU A 212 15.39 17.99 -1.89
N GLY A 213 15.19 18.23 -0.59
CA GLY A 213 15.84 17.43 0.46
C GLY A 213 15.50 15.94 0.38
N ILE A 214 14.31 15.58 -0.08
CA ILE A 214 13.93 14.18 -0.31
C ILE A 214 14.55 13.63 -1.60
N ARG A 215 14.73 14.45 -2.65
CA ARG A 215 15.51 14.05 -3.84
C ARG A 215 16.97 13.75 -3.50
N GLU A 216 17.60 14.56 -2.66
CA GLU A 216 18.96 14.29 -2.18
C GLU A 216 19.04 12.99 -1.38
N LEU A 217 18.07 12.73 -0.51
CA LEU A 217 17.97 11.44 0.18
C LEU A 217 17.75 10.27 -0.77
N GLN A 218 16.98 10.44 -1.85
CA GLN A 218 16.81 9.42 -2.88
C GLN A 218 18.12 9.10 -3.60
N LYS A 219 18.96 10.11 -3.89
CA LYS A 219 20.30 9.91 -4.47
C LYS A 219 21.19 9.08 -3.54
N GLU A 220 21.13 9.35 -2.24
CA GLU A 220 21.87 8.58 -1.25
C GLU A 220 21.34 7.14 -1.13
N ALA A 221 20.02 6.97 -1.08
CA ALA A 221 19.36 5.66 -1.02
C ALA A 221 19.68 4.78 -2.23
N ALA A 222 19.93 5.37 -3.41
CA ALA A 222 20.32 4.65 -4.63
C ALA A 222 21.57 3.78 -4.43
N LYS A 223 22.47 4.15 -3.51
CA LYS A 223 23.69 3.37 -3.19
C LYS A 223 23.39 2.01 -2.53
N TYR A 224 22.18 1.86 -1.99
CA TYR A 224 21.76 0.70 -1.21
C TYR A 224 20.58 -0.06 -1.86
N ALA A 225 20.07 0.42 -3.00
CA ALA A 225 18.89 -0.10 -3.67
C ALA A 225 19.23 -0.78 -5.00
N ASN A 226 18.37 -1.68 -5.47
CA ASN A 226 18.41 -2.14 -6.86
C ASN A 226 17.86 -1.04 -7.78
N THR A 227 18.75 -0.22 -8.32
CA THR A 227 18.40 0.94 -9.15
C THR A 227 17.83 0.58 -10.52
N GLN A 228 17.97 -0.68 -10.93
CA GLN A 228 17.42 -1.19 -12.20
C GLN A 228 15.99 -1.73 -12.04
N SER A 229 15.52 -1.93 -10.81
CA SER A 229 14.17 -2.45 -10.59
C SER A 229 13.09 -1.47 -11.06
N GLY A 230 12.01 -1.99 -11.63
CA GLY A 230 10.88 -1.18 -12.09
C GLY A 230 10.26 -0.35 -10.96
N PHE A 231 10.22 -0.88 -9.74
CA PHE A 231 9.78 -0.15 -8.55
C PHE A 231 10.66 1.06 -8.23
N TRP A 232 12.00 0.91 -8.27
CA TRP A 232 12.90 2.01 -7.99
C TRP A 232 12.80 3.10 -9.06
N LEU A 233 12.86 2.68 -10.34
CA LEU A 233 12.73 3.57 -11.48
C LEU A 233 11.41 4.34 -11.45
N LEU A 234 10.30 3.67 -11.17
CA LEU A 234 9.00 4.30 -10.97
C LEU A 234 9.09 5.44 -9.95
N GLY A 235 9.64 5.15 -8.77
CA GLY A 235 9.75 6.17 -7.74
C GLY A 235 10.60 7.36 -8.19
N VAL A 236 11.70 7.15 -8.92
CA VAL A 236 12.54 8.24 -9.44
C VAL A 236 11.75 9.12 -10.42
N VAL A 237 11.11 8.50 -11.41
CA VAL A 237 10.29 9.19 -12.43
C VAL A 237 9.14 9.95 -11.77
N ALA A 238 8.45 9.32 -10.82
CA ALA A 238 7.28 9.88 -10.17
C ALA A 238 7.58 11.15 -9.34
N THR A 239 8.79 11.33 -8.80
CA THR A 239 9.17 12.58 -8.10
C THR A 239 9.23 13.81 -9.00
N ARG A 240 9.39 13.64 -10.32
CA ARG A 240 9.46 14.76 -11.28
C ARG A 240 8.07 15.29 -11.64
N VAL A 241 7.05 14.44 -11.59
CA VAL A 241 5.67 14.76 -11.99
C VAL A 241 5.06 15.94 -11.21
N PRO A 242 5.00 15.95 -9.86
CA PRO A 242 4.44 17.09 -9.13
C PRO A 242 5.20 18.40 -9.38
N THR A 243 6.52 18.36 -9.56
CA THR A 243 7.31 19.56 -9.90
C THR A 243 6.95 20.10 -11.29
N LEU A 244 6.86 19.24 -12.30
CA LEU A 244 6.41 19.65 -13.64
C LEU A 244 4.98 20.18 -13.61
N MET A 245 4.07 19.50 -12.90
CA MET A 245 2.68 19.92 -12.75
C MET A 245 2.57 21.32 -12.14
N HIS A 246 3.30 21.56 -11.05
CA HIS A 246 3.36 22.86 -10.39
C HIS A 246 3.92 23.93 -11.33
N ASN A 247 5.03 23.66 -12.02
CA ASN A 247 5.63 24.60 -12.97
C ASN A 247 4.66 24.96 -14.10
N VAL A 248 3.92 23.98 -14.64
CA VAL A 248 2.90 24.20 -15.68
C VAL A 248 1.73 25.02 -15.16
N GLY A 249 1.28 24.76 -13.92
CA GLY A 249 0.20 25.50 -13.27
C GLY A 249 0.55 26.95 -12.94
N GLN A 250 1.80 27.20 -12.56
CA GLN A 250 2.30 28.54 -12.22
C GLN A 250 2.80 29.35 -13.42
N ASN A 251 3.01 28.72 -14.59
CA ASN A 251 3.51 29.40 -15.77
C ASN A 251 2.49 30.43 -16.30
N LYS A 252 2.86 31.71 -16.30
CA LYS A 252 2.07 32.83 -16.85
C LYS A 252 2.61 33.27 -18.22
N GLY A 253 3.51 32.49 -18.81
CA GLY A 253 4.10 32.76 -20.12
C GLY A 253 5.60 33.08 -20.06
N GLU A 254 6.21 33.02 -18.87
CA GLU A 254 7.65 33.20 -18.69
C GLU A 254 8.45 32.08 -19.38
N VAL A 255 7.92 30.86 -19.38
CA VAL A 255 8.49 29.71 -20.09
C VAL A 255 7.61 29.38 -21.29
N PRO A 256 8.18 29.25 -22.51
CA PRO A 256 7.42 28.83 -23.68
C PRO A 256 6.76 27.46 -23.44
N TRP A 257 5.48 27.34 -23.78
CA TRP A 257 4.73 26.09 -23.59
C TRP A 257 5.37 24.89 -24.30
N SER A 258 6.09 25.11 -25.40
CA SER A 258 6.84 24.06 -26.11
C SER A 258 7.95 23.44 -25.27
N VAL A 259 8.64 24.23 -24.43
CA VAL A 259 9.70 23.72 -23.54
C VAL A 259 9.11 22.80 -22.48
N LEU A 260 7.99 23.21 -21.87
CA LEU A 260 7.28 22.38 -20.90
C LEU A 260 6.67 21.12 -21.56
N LEU A 261 6.24 21.23 -22.83
CA LEU A 261 5.77 20.08 -23.61
C LEU A 261 6.89 19.07 -23.86
N GLU A 262 8.09 19.51 -24.24
CA GLU A 262 9.24 18.63 -24.41
C GLU A 262 9.62 17.90 -23.12
N GLU A 263 9.58 18.60 -21.98
CA GLU A 263 9.79 17.97 -20.67
C GLU A 263 8.73 16.91 -20.36
N ALA A 264 7.45 17.22 -20.61
CA ALA A 264 6.34 16.30 -20.42
C ALA A 264 6.44 15.06 -21.33
N ILE A 265 6.83 15.23 -22.60
CA ILE A 265 7.06 14.14 -23.55
C ILE A 265 8.22 13.26 -23.07
N SER A 266 9.31 13.86 -22.59
CA SER A 266 10.41 13.09 -22.01
C SER A 266 9.95 12.26 -20.81
N LEU A 267 9.15 12.86 -19.93
CA LEU A 267 8.64 12.17 -18.75
C LEU A 267 7.64 11.05 -19.11
N GLN A 268 6.86 11.21 -20.18
CA GLN A 268 5.99 10.16 -20.71
C GLN A 268 6.80 8.97 -21.21
N ARG A 269 7.91 9.20 -21.94
CA ARG A 269 8.82 8.13 -22.37
C ARG A 269 9.42 7.38 -21.19
N ASP A 270 9.83 8.11 -20.14
CA ASP A 270 10.36 7.50 -18.92
C ASP A 270 9.30 6.63 -18.22
N CYS A 271 8.04 7.08 -18.17
CA CYS A 271 6.93 6.28 -17.64
C CYS A 271 6.70 5.00 -18.46
N GLN A 272 6.73 5.10 -19.80
CA GLN A 272 6.57 3.95 -20.69
C GLN A 272 7.71 2.93 -20.51
N PHE A 273 8.94 3.41 -20.36
CA PHE A 273 10.09 2.57 -20.06
C PHE A 273 9.89 1.78 -18.75
N VAL A 274 9.46 2.47 -17.68
CA VAL A 274 9.15 1.83 -16.39
C VAL A 274 8.08 0.76 -16.53
N LEU A 275 7.00 1.01 -17.26
CA LEU A 275 5.95 0.01 -17.50
C LEU A 275 6.47 -1.20 -18.27
N GLY A 276 7.39 -1.00 -19.23
CA GLY A 276 8.06 -2.09 -19.93
C GLY A 276 8.90 -2.97 -18.99
N VAL A 277 9.62 -2.36 -18.05
CA VAL A 277 10.36 -3.10 -17.01
C VAL A 277 9.41 -3.88 -16.10
N LEU A 278 8.32 -3.25 -15.63
CA LEU A 278 7.33 -3.90 -14.78
C LEU A 278 6.63 -5.07 -15.48
N ALA A 279 6.39 -5.00 -16.79
CA ALA A 279 5.84 -6.11 -17.57
C ALA A 279 6.69 -7.38 -17.50
N ILE A 280 8.00 -7.23 -17.34
CA ILE A 280 8.94 -8.35 -17.22
C ILE A 280 9.05 -8.82 -15.77
N GLU A 281 9.19 -7.89 -14.82
CA GLU A 281 9.41 -8.21 -13.41
C GLU A 281 8.15 -8.75 -12.72
N GLU A 282 7.00 -8.15 -13.01
CA GLU A 282 5.72 -8.44 -12.35
C GLU A 282 4.61 -8.60 -13.40
N PRO A 283 4.68 -9.67 -14.22
CA PRO A 283 3.66 -9.96 -15.24
C PRO A 283 2.32 -10.31 -14.60
N TYR A 284 1.26 -10.09 -15.37
CA TYR A 284 -0.11 -10.41 -15.00
C TYR A 284 -0.84 -11.05 -16.18
N THR A 285 -1.95 -11.73 -15.89
CA THR A 285 -2.77 -12.41 -16.89
C THR A 285 -4.08 -11.65 -17.09
N VAL A 286 -4.38 -11.27 -18.33
CA VAL A 286 -5.65 -10.62 -18.68
C VAL A 286 -6.72 -11.68 -18.84
N ILE A 287 -7.81 -11.56 -18.09
CA ILE A 287 -8.99 -12.43 -18.21
C ILE A 287 -10.15 -11.65 -18.79
N ARG A 288 -10.81 -12.24 -19.79
CA ARG A 288 -12.04 -11.71 -20.40
C ARG A 288 -13.16 -12.69 -20.14
N ASP A 289 -14.14 -12.27 -19.37
CA ASP A 289 -15.33 -13.02 -19.02
C ASP A 289 -16.56 -12.12 -19.19
N PRO A 290 -17.18 -12.12 -20.39
CA PRO A 290 -18.41 -11.36 -20.64
C PRO A 290 -19.60 -11.81 -19.80
N GLY A 291 -19.55 -12.99 -19.17
CA GLY A 291 -20.59 -13.52 -18.29
C GLY A 291 -20.41 -13.15 -16.81
N ALA A 292 -19.28 -12.52 -16.44
CA ALA A 292 -19.03 -12.09 -15.08
C ALA A 292 -20.06 -11.05 -14.62
N ASP A 293 -20.37 -11.04 -13.31
CA ASP A 293 -21.29 -10.05 -12.75
C ASP A 293 -20.78 -8.62 -13.01
N PRO A 294 -21.50 -7.79 -13.80
CA PRO A 294 -21.07 -6.43 -14.14
C PRO A 294 -20.98 -5.51 -12.92
N ASN A 295 -21.57 -5.89 -11.79
CA ASN A 295 -21.41 -5.17 -10.53
C ASN A 295 -20.02 -5.36 -9.92
N LEU A 296 -19.38 -6.50 -10.18
CA LEU A 296 -18.07 -6.89 -9.64
C LEU A 296 -16.95 -6.65 -10.64
N VAL A 297 -17.19 -6.92 -11.92
CA VAL A 297 -16.22 -6.82 -13.01
C VAL A 297 -16.68 -5.78 -14.02
N HIS A 298 -15.86 -4.74 -14.23
CA HIS A 298 -16.14 -3.70 -15.22
C HIS A 298 -15.87 -4.23 -16.64
N ASP A 299 -16.86 -4.09 -17.53
CA ASP A 299 -16.78 -4.46 -18.96
C ASP A 299 -16.22 -5.88 -19.22
N GLY A 300 -16.51 -6.81 -18.31
CA GLY A 300 -16.12 -8.23 -18.44
C GLY A 300 -14.60 -8.46 -18.48
N ARG A 301 -13.77 -7.52 -18.00
CA ARG A 301 -12.31 -7.70 -17.91
C ARG A 301 -11.82 -7.56 -16.48
N PHE A 302 -10.95 -8.49 -16.08
CA PHE A 302 -10.13 -8.37 -14.88
C PHE A 302 -8.76 -8.99 -15.09
N ASP A 303 -7.77 -8.51 -14.36
CA ASP A 303 -6.38 -8.91 -14.52
C ASP A 303 -5.89 -9.64 -13.26
N LEU A 304 -5.17 -10.75 -13.42
CA LEU A 304 -4.65 -11.57 -12.34
C LEU A 304 -3.15 -11.34 -12.14
N TYR A 305 -2.80 -10.84 -10.96
CA TYR A 305 -1.45 -10.54 -10.51
C TYR A 305 -0.98 -11.55 -9.47
N ARG A 306 0.35 -11.69 -9.35
CA ARG A 306 0.99 -12.58 -8.37
C ARG A 306 0.78 -12.16 -6.92
N SER A 307 0.52 -10.88 -6.66
CA SER A 307 0.33 -10.34 -5.31
C SER A 307 -0.34 -8.96 -5.34
N SER A 308 -0.96 -8.58 -4.23
CA SER A 308 -1.50 -7.22 -4.02
C SER A 308 -0.42 -6.12 -4.18
N TRP A 309 0.83 -6.43 -3.84
CA TRP A 309 1.98 -5.55 -4.06
C TRP A 309 2.21 -5.23 -5.53
N ALA A 310 2.20 -6.26 -6.38
CA ALA A 310 2.36 -6.07 -7.82
C ALA A 310 1.26 -5.14 -8.35
N ILE A 311 0.01 -5.38 -7.94
CA ILE A 311 -1.11 -4.49 -8.30
C ILE A 311 -0.85 -3.05 -7.85
N ARG A 312 -0.41 -2.86 -6.61
CA ARG A 312 -0.09 -1.52 -6.07
C ARG A 312 0.96 -0.81 -6.90
N VAL A 313 2.05 -1.49 -7.28
CA VAL A 313 3.12 -0.89 -8.11
C VAL A 313 2.61 -0.55 -9.50
N TRP A 314 1.84 -1.44 -10.13
CA TRP A 314 1.22 -1.18 -11.43
C TRP A 314 0.24 -0.01 -11.39
N ASN A 315 -0.64 0.05 -10.39
CA ASN A 315 -1.60 1.15 -10.24
C ASN A 315 -0.90 2.47 -9.95
N ASN A 316 0.19 2.47 -9.18
CA ASN A 316 1.00 3.67 -8.99
C ASN A 316 1.63 4.12 -10.32
N ALA A 317 2.23 3.21 -11.09
CA ALA A 317 2.82 3.55 -12.39
C ALA A 317 1.79 4.11 -13.37
N ARG A 318 0.63 3.45 -13.48
CA ARG A 318 -0.49 3.91 -14.32
C ARG A 318 -1.01 5.27 -13.87
N SER A 319 -1.19 5.48 -12.57
CA SER A 319 -1.63 6.76 -12.01
C SER A 319 -0.65 7.88 -12.33
N ILE A 320 0.65 7.65 -12.16
CA ILE A 320 1.69 8.63 -12.52
C ILE A 320 1.62 8.97 -14.01
N GLN A 321 1.49 7.97 -14.89
CA GLN A 321 1.35 8.21 -16.33
C GLN A 321 0.04 8.95 -16.68
N MET A 322 -1.06 8.69 -15.97
CA MET A 322 -2.31 9.45 -16.16
C MET A 322 -2.12 10.93 -15.84
N VAL A 323 -1.38 11.27 -14.78
CA VAL A 323 -1.07 12.67 -14.46
C VAL A 323 -0.21 13.31 -15.56
N VAL A 324 0.81 12.59 -16.06
CA VAL A 324 1.61 13.07 -17.20
C VAL A 324 0.76 13.28 -18.46
N CYS A 325 -0.14 12.35 -18.78
CA CYS A 325 -1.06 12.50 -19.92
C CYS A 325 -1.96 13.74 -19.76
N ARG A 326 -2.43 14.04 -18.55
CA ARG A 326 -3.22 15.26 -18.30
C ARG A 326 -2.41 16.53 -18.48
N ILE A 327 -1.15 16.55 -18.03
CA ILE A 327 -0.22 17.66 -18.28
C ILE A 327 0.00 17.84 -19.79
N LEU A 328 0.25 16.76 -20.52
CA LEU A 328 0.41 16.77 -21.98
C LEU A 328 -0.82 17.33 -22.68
N LEU A 329 -2.03 16.85 -22.34
CA LEU A 329 -3.27 17.33 -22.95
C LEU A 329 -3.47 18.83 -22.72
N TYR A 330 -3.18 19.31 -21.50
CA TYR A 330 -3.25 20.74 -21.19
C TYR A 330 -2.26 21.56 -22.03
N LEU A 331 -1.00 21.13 -22.10
CA LEU A 331 0.05 21.82 -22.85
C LEU A 331 -0.24 21.83 -24.36
N LEU A 332 -0.64 20.68 -24.91
CA LEU A 332 -1.05 20.55 -26.31
C LEU A 332 -2.23 21.46 -26.62
N GLN A 333 -3.23 21.54 -25.74
CA GLN A 333 -4.36 22.45 -25.90
C GLN A 333 -3.92 23.92 -25.91
N LYS A 334 -3.00 24.32 -25.02
CA LYS A 334 -2.45 25.69 -24.98
C LYS A 334 -1.73 26.05 -26.27
N ILE A 335 -0.93 25.12 -26.82
CA ILE A 335 -0.16 25.36 -28.05
C ILE A 335 -1.09 25.34 -29.28
N LEU A 336 -2.02 24.40 -29.36
CA LEU A 336 -2.98 24.31 -30.47
C LEU A 336 -3.90 25.54 -30.59
N ALA A 337 -4.07 26.30 -29.49
CA ALA A 337 -4.82 27.55 -29.47
C ALA A 337 -4.05 28.73 -30.10
N THR A 338 -2.74 28.60 -30.37
CA THR A 338 -1.96 29.65 -31.03
C THR A 338 -2.02 29.54 -32.55
N ASP A 339 -1.51 30.54 -33.25
CA ASP A 339 -1.31 30.45 -34.68
C ASP A 339 -0.14 29.49 -34.98
N LEU A 340 -0.37 28.52 -35.86
CA LEU A 340 0.54 27.41 -36.14
C LEU A 340 0.44 27.04 -37.61
N ALA A 341 1.59 26.75 -38.22
CA ALA A 341 1.62 26.18 -39.57
C ALA A 341 0.78 24.89 -39.64
N PRO A 342 0.05 24.65 -40.75
CA PRO A 342 -0.86 23.51 -40.88
C PRO A 342 -0.24 22.14 -40.55
N ALA A 343 1.00 21.91 -41.00
CA ALA A 343 1.72 20.68 -40.74
C ALA A 343 2.00 20.46 -39.24
N ILE A 344 2.39 21.50 -38.50
CA ILE A 344 2.63 21.43 -37.06
C ILE A 344 1.33 21.15 -36.31
N ARG A 345 0.25 21.87 -36.69
CA ARG A 345 -1.09 21.68 -36.12
C ARG A 345 -1.57 20.23 -36.29
N GLN A 346 -1.38 19.64 -37.46
CA GLN A 346 -1.75 18.24 -37.71
C GLN A 346 -0.99 17.28 -36.78
N THR A 347 0.34 17.43 -36.67
CA THR A 347 1.17 16.61 -35.78
C THR A 347 0.73 16.71 -34.31
N LEU A 348 0.53 17.92 -33.80
CA LEU A 348 0.12 18.14 -32.41
C LEU A 348 -1.30 17.63 -32.14
N THR A 349 -2.20 17.72 -33.13
CA THR A 349 -3.55 17.13 -33.04
C THR A 349 -3.49 15.61 -32.94
N GLY A 350 -2.61 14.96 -33.72
CA GLY A 350 -2.37 13.52 -33.63
C GLY A 350 -1.86 13.12 -32.25
N GLN A 351 -0.86 13.84 -31.71
CA GLN A 351 -0.35 13.61 -30.36
C GLN A 351 -1.42 13.80 -29.28
N PHE A 352 -2.32 14.77 -29.44
CA PHE A 352 -3.44 14.99 -28.53
C PHE A 352 -4.37 13.77 -28.51
N GLN A 353 -4.77 13.27 -29.68
CA GLN A 353 -5.64 12.09 -29.79
C GLN A 353 -4.99 10.83 -29.22
N GLU A 354 -3.70 10.59 -29.52
CA GLU A 354 -2.94 9.46 -28.97
C GLU A 354 -2.84 9.53 -27.43
N THR A 355 -2.64 10.74 -26.90
CA THR A 355 -2.59 10.97 -25.45
C THR A 355 -3.95 10.70 -24.80
N GLN A 356 -5.07 11.09 -25.44
CA GLN A 356 -6.42 10.76 -24.96
C GLN A 356 -6.66 9.25 -24.96
N GLN A 357 -6.24 8.54 -26.01
CA GLN A 357 -6.39 7.09 -26.08
C GLN A 357 -5.56 6.39 -25.00
N THR A 358 -4.31 6.83 -24.81
CA THR A 358 -3.44 6.32 -23.73
C THR A 358 -4.10 6.52 -22.37
N LEU A 359 -4.66 7.71 -22.12
CA LEU A 359 -5.34 8.02 -20.87
C LEU A 359 -6.58 7.16 -20.63
N SER A 360 -7.34 6.84 -21.69
CA SER A 360 -8.48 5.91 -21.62
C SER A 360 -8.02 4.50 -21.27
N ASN A 361 -7.02 3.98 -21.98
CA ASN A 361 -6.49 2.63 -21.76
C ASN A 361 -5.95 2.45 -20.32
N LEU A 362 -5.27 3.47 -19.79
CA LEU A 362 -4.81 3.49 -18.39
C LEU A 362 -5.96 3.41 -17.39
N GLY A 363 -7.08 4.06 -17.71
CA GLY A 363 -8.31 3.95 -16.92
C GLY A 363 -8.82 2.52 -16.87
N ASP A 364 -8.99 1.90 -18.04
CA ASP A 364 -9.48 0.51 -18.15
C ASP A 364 -8.56 -0.48 -17.43
N ASP A 365 -7.25 -0.28 -17.54
CA ASP A 365 -6.23 -1.08 -16.87
C ASP A 365 -6.20 -0.90 -15.35
N ILE A 366 -6.64 0.24 -14.81
CA ILE A 366 -6.83 0.41 -13.36
C ILE A 366 -8.11 -0.31 -12.92
N LEU A 367 -9.21 -0.17 -13.67
CA LEU A 367 -10.49 -0.80 -13.35
C LEU A 367 -10.38 -2.35 -13.36
N SER A 368 -9.57 -2.91 -14.25
CA SER A 368 -9.33 -4.36 -14.31
C SER A 368 -8.64 -4.94 -13.05
N THR A 369 -8.01 -4.10 -12.23
CA THR A 369 -7.36 -4.53 -10.98
C THR A 369 -8.31 -4.62 -9.78
N VAL A 370 -9.48 -3.97 -9.88
CA VAL A 370 -10.44 -3.85 -8.77
C VAL A 370 -10.92 -5.21 -8.26
N PRO A 371 -11.30 -6.17 -9.12
CA PRO A 371 -11.84 -7.43 -8.63
C PRO A 371 -10.85 -8.22 -7.77
N GLN A 372 -9.57 -8.22 -8.15
CA GLN A 372 -8.56 -8.94 -7.37
C GLN A 372 -8.20 -8.19 -6.08
N LEU A 373 -8.07 -6.86 -6.12
CA LEU A 373 -7.77 -6.08 -4.91
C LEU A 373 -8.88 -6.12 -3.87
N LEU A 374 -10.14 -6.23 -4.29
CA LEU A 374 -11.28 -6.35 -3.37
C LEU A 374 -11.61 -7.79 -2.97
N ASP A 375 -10.74 -8.75 -3.31
CA ASP A 375 -10.93 -10.18 -3.06
C ASP A 375 -12.18 -10.78 -3.70
N PHE A 376 -12.70 -10.21 -4.80
CA PHE A 376 -13.80 -10.79 -5.58
C PHE A 376 -13.34 -11.94 -6.47
N VAL A 377 -12.08 -11.93 -6.88
CA VAL A 377 -11.46 -13.00 -7.66
C VAL A 377 -10.13 -13.40 -7.06
N SER A 378 -9.79 -14.67 -7.16
CA SER A 378 -8.44 -15.17 -6.87
C SER A 378 -8.03 -16.25 -7.86
N ALA A 379 -6.73 -16.34 -8.12
CA ALA A 379 -6.16 -17.46 -8.84
C ALA A 379 -6.34 -18.75 -8.00
N GLY A 380 -7.06 -19.72 -8.54
CA GLY A 380 -7.20 -21.06 -7.98
C GLY A 380 -6.05 -21.98 -8.40
N PRO A 381 -6.03 -23.22 -7.90
CA PRO A 381 -5.15 -24.27 -8.41
C PRO A 381 -5.37 -24.45 -9.93
N GLU A 382 -4.30 -24.77 -10.66
CA GLU A 382 -4.35 -25.09 -12.10
C GLU A 382 -4.90 -23.95 -12.99
N SER A 383 -4.66 -22.69 -12.62
CA SER A 383 -5.07 -21.51 -13.40
C SER A 383 -6.59 -21.32 -13.53
N THR A 384 -7.37 -21.98 -12.68
CA THR A 384 -8.82 -21.72 -12.56
C THR A 384 -9.06 -20.39 -11.85
N VAL A 385 -10.13 -19.67 -12.21
CA VAL A 385 -10.53 -18.45 -11.50
C VAL A 385 -11.65 -18.77 -10.52
N ALA A 386 -11.41 -18.45 -9.24
CA ALA A 386 -12.45 -18.56 -8.22
C ALA A 386 -13.09 -17.18 -7.98
N PHE A 387 -14.39 -17.08 -8.23
CA PHE A 387 -15.19 -15.93 -7.79
C PHE A 387 -15.56 -16.11 -6.33
N LYS A 388 -15.30 -15.06 -5.53
CA LYS A 388 -15.67 -14.97 -4.13
C LYS A 388 -16.77 -13.93 -3.99
N SER A 389 -17.68 -14.18 -3.05
CA SER A 389 -18.63 -13.18 -2.57
C SER A 389 -18.27 -12.87 -1.11
N PRO A 390 -17.21 -12.06 -0.87
CA PRO A 390 -16.81 -11.75 0.49
C PRO A 390 -17.90 -10.89 1.15
N ALA A 391 -18.17 -11.14 2.43
CA ALA A 391 -19.14 -10.34 3.19
C ALA A 391 -18.74 -8.86 3.28
N HIS A 392 -17.42 -8.58 3.26
CA HIS A 392 -16.85 -7.24 3.25
C HIS A 392 -15.65 -7.19 2.28
N PRO A 393 -15.45 -6.08 1.54
CA PRO A 393 -14.28 -5.91 0.70
C PRO A 393 -12.99 -5.85 1.53
N SER A 394 -11.86 -6.26 0.94
CA SER A 394 -10.53 -6.11 1.54
C SER A 394 -10.28 -4.66 1.99
N VAL A 395 -9.91 -4.44 3.26
CA VAL A 395 -9.67 -3.09 3.79
C VAL A 395 -8.44 -2.44 3.15
N SER A 396 -7.32 -3.17 3.04
CA SER A 396 -6.10 -2.66 2.40
C SER A 396 -6.23 -2.54 0.88
N GLY A 397 -6.96 -3.47 0.25
CA GLY A 397 -7.32 -3.36 -1.16
C GLY A 397 -8.17 -2.12 -1.44
N SER A 398 -9.18 -1.89 -0.60
CA SER A 398 -10.03 -0.70 -0.66
C SER A 398 -9.22 0.58 -0.49
N TYR A 399 -8.33 0.65 0.51
CA TYR A 399 -7.41 1.77 0.71
C TYR A 399 -6.60 2.07 -0.55
N THR A 400 -6.03 1.02 -1.17
CA THR A 400 -5.17 1.14 -2.35
C THR A 400 -5.95 1.63 -3.59
N LEU A 401 -7.26 1.39 -3.66
CA LEU A 401 -8.10 1.73 -4.81
C LEU A 401 -8.75 3.11 -4.76
N VAL A 402 -8.96 3.70 -3.57
CA VAL A 402 -9.68 4.97 -3.42
C VAL A 402 -9.11 6.05 -4.34
N TRP A 403 -7.78 6.23 -4.33
CA TRP A 403 -7.13 7.26 -5.13
C TRP A 403 -7.14 6.95 -6.65
N PRO A 404 -6.70 5.75 -7.13
CA PRO A 404 -6.81 5.38 -8.54
C PRO A 404 -8.24 5.49 -9.11
N LEU A 405 -9.25 5.00 -8.38
CA LEU A 405 -10.65 5.08 -8.82
C LEU A 405 -11.12 6.53 -8.96
N THR A 406 -10.75 7.39 -8.01
CA THR A 406 -11.06 8.82 -8.08
C THR A 406 -10.40 9.47 -9.29
N MET A 407 -9.13 9.13 -9.57
CA MET A 407 -8.41 9.65 -10.72
C MET A 407 -9.06 9.26 -12.05
N VAL A 408 -9.47 8.00 -12.21
CA VAL A 408 -10.20 7.54 -13.40
C VAL A 408 -11.57 8.21 -13.46
N GLY A 409 -12.32 8.25 -12.37
CA GLY A 409 -13.67 8.84 -12.35
C GLY A 409 -13.69 10.33 -12.74
N ARG A 410 -12.66 11.09 -12.32
CA ARG A 410 -12.49 12.52 -12.65
C ARG A 410 -11.94 12.76 -14.05
N CYS A 411 -11.58 11.71 -14.78
CA CYS A 411 -10.94 11.86 -16.08
C CYS A 411 -11.97 12.25 -17.16
N PRO A 412 -11.67 13.26 -18.01
CA PRO A 412 -12.59 13.68 -19.07
C PRO A 412 -12.87 12.61 -20.12
N VAL A 413 -11.92 11.71 -20.37
CA VAL A 413 -12.06 10.64 -21.39
C VAL A 413 -12.83 9.42 -20.88
N THR A 414 -13.12 9.35 -19.57
CA THR A 414 -13.84 8.21 -18.99
C THR A 414 -15.30 8.21 -19.44
N ALA A 415 -15.74 7.08 -19.98
CA ALA A 415 -17.11 6.89 -20.44
C ALA A 415 -18.12 6.99 -19.28
N SER A 416 -19.35 7.43 -19.58
CA SER A 416 -20.38 7.66 -18.55
C SER A 416 -20.73 6.37 -17.79
N HIS A 417 -20.82 5.21 -18.45
CA HIS A 417 -21.10 3.94 -17.77
C HIS A 417 -19.95 3.55 -16.82
N SER A 418 -18.70 3.73 -17.24
CA SER A 418 -17.52 3.50 -16.41
C SER A 418 -17.48 4.44 -15.21
N ARG A 419 -17.80 5.73 -15.40
CA ARG A 419 -17.87 6.69 -14.29
C ARG A 419 -18.93 6.31 -13.27
N LYS A 420 -20.12 5.87 -13.71
CA LYS A 420 -21.17 5.36 -12.82
C LYS A 420 -20.74 4.10 -12.05
N TRP A 421 -20.02 3.20 -12.73
CA TRP A 421 -19.45 2.02 -12.08
C TRP A 421 -18.44 2.41 -10.99
N ILE A 422 -17.51 3.33 -11.30
CA ILE A 422 -16.54 3.88 -10.34
C ILE A 422 -17.24 4.52 -9.14
N MET A 423 -18.28 5.33 -9.38
CA MET A 423 -19.05 5.97 -8.32
C MET A 423 -19.66 4.96 -7.35
N ARG A 424 -20.20 3.86 -7.87
CA ARG A 424 -20.71 2.76 -7.05
C ARG A 424 -19.58 2.08 -6.27
N ARG A 425 -18.41 1.85 -6.89
CA ARG A 425 -17.24 1.26 -6.21
C ARG A 425 -16.71 2.11 -5.08
N LEU A 426 -16.62 3.43 -5.26
CA LEU A 426 -16.22 4.35 -4.19
C LEU A 426 -17.23 4.34 -3.03
N ARG A 427 -18.54 4.25 -3.33
CA ARG A 427 -19.58 4.11 -2.30
C ARG A 427 -19.46 2.80 -1.53
N ASP A 428 -19.32 1.68 -2.22
CA ASP A 428 -19.20 0.37 -1.57
C ASP A 428 -17.91 0.26 -0.74
N ILE A 429 -16.81 0.91 -1.17
CA ILE A 429 -15.59 1.04 -0.37
C ILE A 429 -15.85 1.86 0.90
N ALA A 430 -16.53 3.00 0.78
CA ALA A 430 -16.85 3.82 1.94
C ALA A 430 -17.73 3.08 2.96
N GLU A 431 -18.80 2.43 2.50
CA GLU A 431 -19.79 1.78 3.35
C GLU A 431 -19.34 0.39 3.85
N GLY A 432 -18.55 -0.32 3.05
CA GLY A 432 -18.11 -1.69 3.32
C GLY A 432 -16.76 -1.78 4.03
N ALA A 433 -15.76 -1.03 3.56
CA ALA A 433 -14.42 -0.98 4.18
C ALA A 433 -14.28 0.17 5.19
N GLY A 434 -15.25 1.11 5.22
CA GLY A 434 -15.29 2.13 6.24
C GLY A 434 -14.31 3.27 6.03
N ILE A 435 -13.96 3.56 4.77
CA ILE A 435 -13.01 4.61 4.41
C ILE A 435 -13.79 5.88 4.08
N SER A 436 -13.94 6.80 5.05
CA SER A 436 -14.80 7.99 4.90
C SER A 436 -14.36 8.91 3.76
N LEU A 437 -13.05 8.97 3.50
CA LEU A 437 -12.46 9.69 2.38
C LEU A 437 -13.07 9.29 1.02
N ALA A 438 -13.44 8.02 0.84
CA ALA A 438 -14.02 7.57 -0.41
C ALA A 438 -15.35 8.28 -0.73
N LEU A 439 -16.12 8.71 0.28
CA LEU A 439 -17.33 9.53 0.07
C LEU A 439 -16.98 10.95 -0.36
N GLN A 440 -15.97 11.56 0.27
CA GLN A 440 -15.54 12.92 -0.08
C GLN A 440 -15.08 12.97 -1.54
N LEU A 441 -14.26 12.00 -1.96
CA LEU A 441 -13.77 11.91 -3.33
C LEU A 441 -14.85 11.49 -4.33
N LEU A 442 -15.83 10.66 -3.90
CA LEU A 442 -17.00 10.35 -4.70
C LEU A 442 -17.78 11.61 -5.10
N GLU A 443 -17.94 12.59 -4.19
CA GLU A 443 -18.61 13.85 -4.51
C GLU A 443 -17.88 14.63 -5.62
N GLU A 444 -16.55 14.56 -5.68
CA GLU A 444 -15.78 15.16 -6.78
C GLU A 444 -16.07 14.49 -8.11
N VAL A 445 -16.15 13.15 -8.15
CA VAL A 445 -16.49 12.40 -9.36
C VAL A 445 -17.93 12.71 -9.80
N VAL A 446 -18.87 12.81 -8.86
CA VAL A 446 -20.27 13.21 -9.14
C VAL A 446 -20.33 14.59 -9.79
N LYS A 447 -19.54 15.56 -9.30
CA LYS A 447 -19.49 16.90 -9.89
C LYS A 447 -19.02 16.85 -11.34
N VAL A 448 -18.00 16.05 -11.64
CA VAL A 448 -17.51 15.86 -13.03
C VAL A 448 -18.57 15.22 -13.92
N ASP A 449 -19.27 14.17 -13.45
CA ASP A 449 -20.32 13.52 -14.24
C ASP A 449 -21.46 14.48 -14.60
N ARG A 450 -21.89 15.31 -13.65
CA ARG A 450 -22.94 16.32 -13.86
C ARG A 450 -22.56 17.43 -14.84
N LEU A 451 -21.26 17.71 -14.97
CA LEU A 451 -20.76 18.71 -15.93
C LEU A 451 -20.56 18.12 -17.33
N ALA A 452 -20.50 16.79 -17.44
CA ALA A 452 -20.26 16.08 -18.70
C ALA A 452 -21.54 15.62 -19.41
N GLY A 453 -22.65 15.48 -18.68
CA GLY A 453 -23.99 15.24 -19.23
C GLY A 453 -24.77 16.54 -19.40
#